data_AF-A0A392RH34-F1
#
_entry.id   AF-A0A392RH34-F1
#
_cell.length_a   1.000
_cell.length_b   1.000
_cell.length_c   1.000
_cell.angle_alpha   90.00
_cell.angle_beta   90.00
_cell.angle_gamma   90.00
#
_symmetry.space_group_name_H-M   'P 1'
#
loop_
_entity.id
_entity.type
_entity.pdbx_description
1 polymer ?
#
loop_
_entity_poly.entity_id
_entity_poly.type
_entity_poly.pdbx_seq_one_letter_code
_entity_poly.pdbx_strand_id
1 'polypeptide(L)' 'VSYYERVFSHLDGNRNGKISPAELQQCLEAIGQKLSAKETEAVVAYLDTDGDELLRFDDFARFLEGWNENEEDRLNDL' A
#
# COMPACT_ATOMS: atom_id res chain seq x y z
N VAL A 1 -6.44 -12.13 13.38
CA VAL A 1 -6.34 -11.79 11.96
C VAL A 1 -7.08 -10.48 11.74
N SER A 2 -6.34 -9.38 11.77
CA SER A 2 -6.87 -8.05 11.44
C SER A 2 -7.17 -7.95 9.94
N TYR A 3 -7.99 -6.98 9.52
CA TYR A 3 -8.26 -6.73 8.09
C TYR A 3 -6.95 -6.48 7.33
N TYR A 4 -6.02 -5.75 7.95
CA TYR A 4 -4.69 -5.48 7.41
C TYR A 4 -3.88 -6.75 7.15
N GLU A 5 -3.88 -7.74 8.06
CA GLU A 5 -3.22 -9.03 7.83
C GLU A 5 -3.80 -9.78 6.63
N ARG A 6 -5.13 -9.70 6.41
CA ARG A 6 -5.77 -10.33 5.25
C ARG A 6 -5.36 -9.67 3.94
N VAL A 7 -5.37 -8.34 3.91
CA VAL A 7 -4.99 -7.57 2.73
C VAL A 7 -3.50 -7.78 2.45
N PHE A 8 -2.64 -7.69 3.48
CA PHE A 8 -1.20 -7.94 3.37
C PHE A 8 -0.89 -9.35 2.87
N SER A 9 -1.54 -10.38 3.41
CA SER A 9 -1.35 -11.76 2.93
C SER A 9 -1.88 -11.99 1.52
N HIS A 10 -2.75 -11.11 1.02
CA HIS A 10 -3.23 -11.16 -0.36
C HIS A 10 -2.27 -10.44 -1.32
N LEU A 11 -1.61 -9.39 -0.84
CA LEU A 11 -0.55 -8.65 -1.52
C LEU A 11 0.75 -9.44 -1.63
N ASP A 12 1.19 -10.03 -0.51
CA ASP A 12 2.42 -10.80 -0.38
C ASP A 12 2.27 -12.18 -1.05
N GLY A 13 2.27 -12.17 -2.39
CA GLY A 13 2.06 -13.36 -3.22
C GLY A 13 3.19 -14.38 -3.09
N ASN A 14 4.40 -13.91 -2.78
CA ASN A 14 5.57 -14.78 -2.58
C ASN A 14 5.75 -15.20 -1.10
N ARG A 15 4.97 -14.64 -0.17
CA ARG A 15 5.01 -14.89 1.28
C ARG A 15 6.38 -14.61 1.91
N ASN A 16 7.08 -13.61 1.41
CA ASN A 16 8.38 -13.20 1.96
C ASN A 16 8.24 -12.25 3.17
N GLY A 17 7.02 -11.87 3.53
CA GLY A 17 6.71 -10.95 4.63
C GLY A 17 6.90 -9.48 4.27
N LYS A 18 7.01 -9.15 2.98
CA LYS A 18 7.21 -7.82 2.43
C LYS A 18 6.41 -7.66 1.12
N ILE A 19 6.09 -6.42 0.76
CA ILE A 19 5.36 -6.11 -0.47
C ILE A 19 6.29 -5.31 -1.37
N SER A 20 6.58 -5.86 -2.54
CA SER A 20 7.28 -5.13 -3.60
C SER A 20 6.35 -4.14 -4.32
N PRO A 21 6.90 -3.12 -5.01
CA PRO A 21 6.10 -2.21 -5.84
C PRO A 21 5.23 -2.96 -6.86
N ALA A 22 5.74 -4.05 -7.43
CA ALA A 22 4.99 -4.88 -8.35
C ALA A 22 3.79 -5.56 -7.68
N GLU A 23 3.98 -6.14 -6.49
CA GLU A 23 2.91 -6.78 -5.72
C GLU A 23 1.85 -5.76 -5.26
N LEU A 24 2.29 -4.57 -4.84
CA LEU A 24 1.41 -3.47 -4.49
C LEU A 24 0.55 -3.04 -5.69
N GLN A 25 1.18 -2.85 -6.87
CA GLN A 25 0.48 -2.49 -8.09
C GLN A 25 -0.58 -3.53 -8.47
N GLN A 26 -0.21 -4.82 -8.45
CA GLN A 26 -1.13 -5.90 -8.80
C GLN A 26 -2.35 -5.95 -7.88
N CYS A 27 -2.16 -5.68 -6.59
CA CYS A 27 -3.28 -5.67 -5.66
C CYS A 27 -4.17 -4.43 -5.81
N LEU A 28 -3.59 -3.26 -6.01
CA LEU A 28 -4.36 -2.05 -6.28
C LEU A 28 -5.23 -2.24 -7.52
N GLU A 29 -4.67 -2.83 -8.58
CA GLU A 29 -5.44 -3.20 -9.78
C GLU A 29 -6.58 -4.18 -9.45
N ALA A 30 -6.35 -5.15 -8.56
CA ALA A 30 -7.37 -6.11 -8.12
C ALA A 30 -8.49 -5.46 -7.28
N ILE A 31 -8.18 -4.38 -6.56
CA ILE A 31 -9.15 -3.57 -5.78
C ILE A 31 -9.87 -2.54 -6.69
N GLY A 32 -9.46 -2.42 -7.96
CA GLY A 32 -10.05 -1.52 -8.94
C GLY A 32 -9.40 -0.14 -8.98
N GLN A 33 -8.33 0.09 -8.22
CA GLN A 33 -7.51 1.30 -8.30
C GLN A 33 -6.31 1.07 -9.22
N LYS A 34 -6.17 1.90 -10.24
CA LYS A 34 -4.99 1.86 -11.12
C LYS A 34 -4.02 2.95 -10.70
N LEU A 35 -2.96 2.56 -9.99
CA LEU A 35 -1.77 3.41 -9.86
C LEU A 35 -0.81 3.09 -11.00
N SER A 36 -0.24 4.14 -11.59
CA SER A 36 0.88 4.00 -12.51
C SER A 36 2.11 3.44 -11.77
N ALA A 37 3.05 2.86 -12.52
CA ALA A 37 4.30 2.35 -11.93
C ALA A 37 5.03 3.45 -11.14
N LYS A 38 5.05 4.69 -11.66
CA LYS A 38 5.63 5.86 -10.98
C LYS A 38 4.92 6.23 -9.68
N GLU A 39 3.59 6.18 -9.65
CA GLU A 39 2.84 6.47 -8.43
C GLU A 39 3.06 5.37 -7.39
N THR A 40 3.13 4.12 -7.84
CA THR A 40 3.40 2.98 -6.96
C THR A 40 4.80 3.06 -6.39
N GLU A 41 5.81 3.36 -7.20
CA GLU A 41 7.18 3.61 -6.76
C GLU A 41 7.25 4.79 -5.78
N ALA A 42 6.53 5.89 -6.04
CA ALA A 42 6.49 7.03 -5.14
C ALA A 42 5.83 6.69 -3.79
N VAL A 43 4.77 5.88 -3.80
CA VAL A 43 4.11 5.40 -2.57
C VAL A 43 5.04 4.47 -1.80
N VAL A 44 5.68 3.52 -2.47
CA VAL A 44 6.64 2.62 -1.82
C VAL A 44 7.79 3.41 -1.24
N ALA A 45 8.42 4.29 -2.01
CA ALA A 45 9.53 5.11 -1.53
C ALA A 45 9.14 6.08 -0.41
N TYR A 46 7.88 6.52 -0.34
CA TYR A 46 7.39 7.38 0.73
C TYR A 46 7.18 6.62 2.05
N LEU A 47 6.81 5.35 1.96
CA LEU A 47 6.49 4.50 3.11
C LEU A 47 7.66 3.65 3.57
N ASP A 48 8.58 3.33 2.65
CA ASP A 48 9.80 2.58 2.91
C ASP A 48 10.68 3.35 3.90
N THR A 49 10.64 2.89 5.15
CA THR A 49 11.36 3.52 6.25
C THR A 49 12.78 2.94 6.38
N ASP A 50 13.01 1.73 5.90
CA ASP A 50 14.31 1.04 5.97
C ASP A 50 15.17 1.17 4.71
N GLY A 51 14.62 1.73 3.63
CA GLY A 51 15.32 1.99 2.38
C GLY A 51 15.63 0.73 1.59
N ASP A 52 14.84 -0.34 1.76
CA ASP A 52 15.02 -1.62 1.06
C ASP A 52 14.13 -1.77 -0.18
N GLU A 53 13.40 -0.70 -0.53
CA GLU A 53 12.42 -0.61 -1.62
C GLU A 53 11.25 -1.60 -1.48
N LEU A 54 11.01 -2.15 -0.28
CA LEU A 54 9.94 -3.09 0.02
C LEU A 54 9.14 -2.61 1.22
N LEU A 55 7.81 -2.81 1.18
CA LEU A 55 6.96 -2.44 2.32
C LEU A 55 6.81 -3.60 3.28
N ARG A 56 7.16 -3.37 4.54
CA ARG A 56 6.87 -4.32 5.62
C ARG A 56 5.41 -4.18 6.03
N PHE A 57 4.93 -5.14 6.81
CA PHE A 57 3.58 -5.09 7.36
C PHE A 57 3.31 -3.80 8.14
N ASP A 58 4.27 -3.35 8.96
CA ASP A 58 4.15 -2.11 9.74
C ASP A 58 4.01 -0.87 8.84
N ASP A 59 4.81 -0.75 7.79
CA ASP A 59 4.75 0.38 6.84
C ASP A 59 3.42 0.40 6.08
N PHE A 60 2.96 -0.78 5.66
CA PHE A 60 1.68 -0.97 4.98
C PHE A 60 0.47 -0.66 5.88
N ALA A 61 0.51 -1.11 7.14
CA ALA A 61 -0.56 -0.82 8.10
C ALA A 61 -0.66 0.69 8.35
N ARG A 62 0.47 1.37 8.54
CA ARG A 62 0.53 2.81 8.76
C ARG A 62 0.03 3.60 7.55
N PHE A 63 0.31 3.12 6.35
CA PHE A 63 -0.23 3.68 5.11
C PHE A 63 -1.75 3.58 5.05
N LEU A 64 -2.33 2.41 5.28
CA LEU A 64 -3.78 2.22 5.22
C LEU A 64 -4.50 3.03 6.30
N GLU A 65 -3.91 3.17 7.48
CA GLU A 65 -4.44 4.06 8.53
C GLU A 65 -4.42 5.52 8.07
N GLY A 66 -3.33 6.00 7.45
CA GLY A 66 -3.23 7.37 6.93
C GLY A 66 -4.02 7.63 5.64
N TRP A 67 -4.29 6.60 4.84
CA TRP A 67 -5.13 6.71 3.64
C TRP A 67 -6.61 6.80 3.96
N ASN A 68 -7.05 6.19 5.06
CA ASN A 68 -8.44 6.29 5.51
C ASN A 68 -8.82 7.71 5.98
N GLU A 69 -7.83 8.59 6.24
CA GLU A 69 -8.05 9.98 6.65
C GLU A 69 -7.99 10.99 5.48
N ASN A 70 -7.65 10.59 4.25
CA ASN A 70 -7.37 11.54 3.15
C ASN A 70 -8.40 11.61 2.00
N GLU A 71 -9.44 10.78 1.98
CA GLU A 71 -10.53 10.91 0.99
C GLU A 71 -11.69 11.82 1.43
N GLU A 72 -11.88 12.05 2.74
CA GLU A 72 -12.94 12.95 3.23
C GLU A 72 -12.53 14.44 3.24
N ASP A 73 -11.24 14.77 3.34
CA ASP A 73 -10.78 16.17 3.35
C ASP A 73 -10.77 16.83 1.96
N ARG A 74 -10.70 16.06 0.86
CA ARG A 74 -10.75 16.62 -0.51
C ARG A 74 -12.17 16.92 -1.00
N LEU A 75 -13.18 16.38 -0.33
CA LEU A 75 -14.59 16.56 -0.69
C LEU A 75 -15.28 17.63 0.15
N ASN A 76 -14.61 18.20 1.15
CA ASN A 76 -15.14 19.25 2.01
C ASN A 76 -14.76 20.68 1.57
N ASP A 77 -14.01 20.80 0.47
CA ASP A 77 -13.61 22.09 -0.14
C ASP A 77 -14.31 22.31 -1.52
N LEU A 78 -15.44 21.62 -1.75
CA LEU A 78 -16.35 21.82 -2.89
C LEU A 78 -17.69 22.42 -2.46
#